data_AF-A0A6G3TBG8-F1
#
_entry.id   AF-A0A6G3TBG8-F1
#
_cell.length_a   1.000
_cell.length_b   1.000
_cell.length_c   1.000
_cell.angle_alpha   90.00
_cell.angle_beta   90.00
_cell.angle_gamma   90.00
#
_symmetry.space_group_name_H-M   'P 1'
#
loop_
_entity.id
_entity.type
_entity.pdbx_description
1 polymer ?
#
loop_
_entity_poly.entity_id
_entity_poly.type
_entity_poly.pdbx_seq_one_letter_code
_entity_poly.pdbx_strand_id
1 'polypeptide(L)' 'IVTLAAAGLSNRQIAERLTLSVRTVGNHLYGAYTRLGAGDRGALPWLMELPEPQPA' A
#
# COMPACT_ATOMS: atom_id res chain seq x y z
N ILE A 1 -4.57 -0.91 -1.33
CA ILE A 1 -3.55 0.04 -1.84
C ILE A 1 -2.16 -0.30 -1.27
N VAL A 2 -2.03 -0.35 0.07
CA VAL A 2 -0.75 -0.58 0.76
C VAL A 2 -0.09 -1.92 0.37
N THR A 3 -0.86 -3.01 0.31
CA THR A 3 -0.38 -4.34 -0.13
C THR A 3 0.17 -4.33 -1.55
N LEU A 4 -0.44 -3.56 -2.47
CA LEU A 4 0.06 -3.44 -3.85
C LEU A 4 1.36 -2.63 -3.90
N ALA A 5 1.47 -1.57 -3.10
CA ALA A 5 2.73 -0.82 -2.97
C ALA A 5 3.83 -1.69 -2.34
N ALA A 6 3.46 -2.54 -1.38
CA ALA A 6 4.35 -3.47 -0.69
C ALA A 6 4.82 -4.61 -1.60
N ALA A 7 3.96 -5.07 -2.51
CA ALA A 7 4.30 -5.96 -3.61
C ALA A 7 5.18 -5.31 -4.70
N GLY A 8 5.63 -4.06 -4.51
CA GLY A 8 6.53 -3.37 -5.43
C GLY A 8 5.85 -2.63 -6.59
N LEU A 9 4.51 -2.58 -6.66
CA LEU A 9 3.83 -1.87 -7.75
C LEU A 9 4.01 -0.36 -7.63
N SER A 10 4.16 0.31 -8.77
CA SER A 10 4.21 1.78 -8.83
C SER A 10 2.84 2.40 -8.53
N ASN A 11 2.82 3.65 -8.03
CA ASN A 11 1.58 4.37 -7.76
C ASN A 11 0.68 4.46 -9.01
N ARG A 12 1.27 4.49 -10.21
CA ARG A 12 0.55 4.46 -11.49
C ARG A 12 -0.14 3.12 -11.75
N GLN A 13 0.56 2.00 -11.55
CA GLN A 13 -0.05 0.68 -11.69
C GLN A 13 -1.15 0.43 -10.66
N ILE A 14 -0.98 0.95 -9.44
CA ILE A 14 -2.00 0.87 -8.40
C ILE A 14 -3.23 1.70 -8.77
N ALA A 15 -3.00 2.90 -9.31
CA ALA A 15 -4.05 3.78 -9.84
C ALA A 15 -4.84 3.10 -10.95
N GLU A 16 -4.16 2.49 -11.93
CA GLU A 16 -4.79 1.77 -13.02
C GLU A 16 -5.60 0.55 -12.53
N ARG A 17 -5.06 -0.22 -11.57
CA ARG A 17 -5.76 -1.40 -11.02
C ARG A 17 -7.01 -1.05 -10.21
N LEU A 18 -6.99 0.09 -9.53
CA LEU A 18 -8.09 0.51 -8.66
C LEU A 18 -9.02 1.53 -9.34
N THR A 19 -8.75 1.87 -10.60
CA THR A 19 -9.48 2.92 -11.34
C THR A 19 -9.47 4.25 -10.59
N LEU A 20 -8.35 4.57 -9.92
CA LEU A 20 -8.15 5.77 -9.11
C LEU A 20 -7.07 6.65 -9.72
N SER A 21 -7.09 7.94 -9.40
CA SER A 21 -6.01 8.86 -9.76
C SER A 21 -4.74 8.58 -8.96
N VAL A 22 -3.56 8.72 -9.59
CA VAL A 22 -2.24 8.59 -8.93
C VAL A 22 -2.13 9.49 -7.71
N ARG A 23 -2.71 10.70 -7.77
CA ARG A 23 -2.77 11.64 -6.64
C ARG A 23 -3.60 11.09 -5.47
N THR A 24 -4.72 10.43 -5.75
CA THR A 24 -5.55 9.75 -4.73
C THR A 24 -4.80 8.58 -4.11
N VAL A 25 -4.09 7.79 -4.93
CA VAL A 25 -3.23 6.71 -4.46
C VAL A 25 -2.15 7.24 -3.53
N GLY A 26 -1.47 8.33 -3.89
CA GLY A 26 -0.46 8.98 -3.04
C GLY A 26 -1.03 9.44 -1.70
N ASN A 27 -2.21 10.08 -1.72
CA ASN A 27 -2.87 10.54 -0.49
C ASN A 27 -3.30 9.39 0.42
N HIS A 28 -3.82 8.30 -0.17
CA HIS A 28 -4.17 7.09 0.57
C HIS A 28 -2.94 6.36 1.11
N LEU A 29 -1.85 6.28 0.35
CA LEU A 29 -0.60 5.71 0.83
C LEU A 29 -0.02 6.53 1.98
N TYR A 30 0.01 7.85 1.85
CA TYR A 30 0.48 8.74 2.91
C TYR A 30 -0.32 8.57 4.20
N GLY A 31 -1.66 8.63 4.13
CA GLY A 31 -2.51 8.42 5.30
C GLY A 31 -2.40 7.02 5.90
N ALA A 32 -2.22 5.99 5.07
CA ALA A 32 -1.98 4.64 5.54
C ALA A 32 -0.63 4.50 6.23
N TYR A 33 0.45 5.07 5.67
CA TYR A 33 1.79 5.07 6.26
C TYR A 33 1.81 5.78 7.61
N THR A 34 1.18 6.96 7.71
CA THR A 34 1.05 7.69 8.97
C THR A 34 0.30 6.87 10.02
N ARG A 35 -0.77 6.16 9.63
CA ARG A 35 -1.56 5.32 10.55
C ARG A 35 -0.85 4.04 10.96
N LEU A 36 -0.07 3.45 10.05
CA LEU A 36 0.67 2.20 10.27
C LEU A 36 2.00 2.43 10.99
N GLY A 37 2.44 3.68 11.16
CA GLY A 37 3.79 4.00 11.65
C GLY A 37 4.90 3.54 10.69
N ALA A 38 4.54 3.10 9.49
CA ALA A 38 5.49 2.76 8.43
C ALA A 38 6.03 4.07 7.86
N GLY A 39 7.17 4.53 8.34
CA GLY A 39 7.77 5.79 7.90
C GLY A 39 8.06 5.85 6.40
N ASP A 40 8.17 4.70 5.73
CA ASP A 40 8.53 4.67 4.31
C ASP A 40 8.06 3.42 3.56
N ARG A 41 8.11 3.51 2.23
CA ARG A 41 7.88 2.38 1.31
C ARG A 41 8.82 1.21 1.60
N GLY A 42 10.02 1.49 2.13
CA GLY A 42 11.00 0.48 2.57
C GLY A 42 10.62 -0.24 3.87
N ALA A 43 9.64 0.27 4.62
CA ALA A 43 9.07 -0.40 5.77
C ALA A 43 7.91 -1.34 5.35
N LEU A 44 7.31 -1.17 4.17
CA LEU A 44 6.26 -2.08 3.69
C LEU A 44 6.57 -3.59 3.69
N PRO A 45 7.81 -4.07 3.55
CA PRO A 45 8.11 -5.50 3.61
C PRO A 45 7.62 -6.15 4.92
N TRP A 46 7.65 -5.44 6.06
CA TRP A 46 7.11 -5.99 7.32
C TRP A 46 5.59 -6.15 7.28
N LEU A 47 4.88 -5.37 6.47
CA LEU A 47 3.43 -5.45 6.32
C LEU A 47 3.01 -6.63 5.42
N MET A 48 3.86 -7.02 4.46
CA MET A 48 3.65 -8.25 3.66
C MET A 48 3.95 -9.52 4.46
N GLU A 49 4.67 -9.39 5.58
CA GLU A 49 4.84 -10.44 6.58
C GLU A 49 3.68 -10.47 7.60
N LEU A 50 2.59 -9.75 7.35
CA LEU A 50 1.32 -10.08 8.01
C LEU A 50 0.81 -11.38 7.39
N PRO A 51 0.67 -12.48 8.17
CA PRO A 51 0.04 -13.69 7.67
C PRO A 51 -1.32 -13.32 7.09
N GLU A 52 -1.62 -13.83 5.90
CA GLU A 52 -2.92 -13.62 5.27
C GLU A 52 -4.02 -13.89 6.31
N PRO A 53 -5.02 -13.00 6.47
CA PRO A 53 -6.13 -13.28 7.37
C PRO A 53 -6.77 -14.58 6.88
N GLN A 54 -6.49 -15.66 7.60
CA GLN A 54 -7.00 -16.99 7.36
C GLN A 54 -8.53 -16.86 7.24
N PRO A 55 -9.14 -17.20 6.09
CA PRO A 55 -10.58 -17.22 5.99
C PRO A 55 -11.09 -18.27 6.97
N ALA A 56 -11.96 -17.84 7.89
CA ALA A 56 -12.79 -18.70 8.71
C ALA A 56 -14.01 -19.17 7.90
#